data_AF-A0ABD1LZ70-F1
#
_entry.id   AF-A0ABD1LZ70-F1
#
_cell.length_a   1.000
_cell.length_b   1.000
_cell.length_c   1.000
_cell.angle_alpha   90.00
_cell.angle_beta   90.00
_cell.angle_gamma   90.00
#
_symmetry.space_group_name_H-M   'P 1'
#
loop_
_entity.id
_entity.type
_entity.pdbx_description
1 polymer ?
#
loop_
_entity_poly.entity_id
_entity_poly.type
_entity_poly.pdbx_seq_one_letter_code
_entity_poly.pdbx_strand_id
1 'polypeptide(L)' 'MSTDGKLSGGINQEGIDYYNNLINELVANGLQPFVTLFHWDLPQSLEDEYGGFLSPLIV' A
#
# COMPACT_ATOMS: atom_id res chain seq x y z
N MET A 1 3.77 -13.96 -0.93
CA MET A 1 3.25 -12.61 -0.59
C MET A 1 4.07 -11.62 -1.39
N SER A 2 3.45 -10.64 -2.05
CA SER A 2 4.20 -9.62 -2.79
C SER A 2 5.01 -8.77 -1.81
N THR A 3 6.33 -8.86 -1.92
CA THR A 3 7.28 -7.94 -1.28
C THR A 3 7.83 -6.92 -2.28
N ASP A 4 7.44 -7.06 -3.55
CA ASP A 4 7.94 -6.30 -4.71
C ASP A 4 6.88 -5.30 -5.23
N GLY A 5 5.83 -5.03 -4.46
CA GLY A 5 4.84 -4.00 -4.80
C GLY A 5 3.97 -4.31 -6.03
N LYS A 6 3.91 -5.57 -6.49
CA LYS A 6 3.17 -5.95 -7.70
C LYS A 6 2.03 -6.91 -7.41
N LEU A 7 0.92 -6.73 -8.13
CA LEU A 7 -0.21 -7.66 -8.06
C LEU A 7 0.17 -9.07 -8.52
N SER A 8 1.09 -9.21 -9.48
CA SER A 8 1.62 -10.50 -9.94
C SER A 8 2.37 -11.28 -8.85
N GLY A 9 2.93 -10.58 -7.85
CA GLY A 9 3.53 -11.19 -6.65
C GLY A 9 2.49 -11.66 -5.63
N GLY A 10 1.20 -11.44 -5.90
CA GLY A 10 0.07 -11.73 -5.03
C GLY A 10 -0.25 -10.60 -4.04
N ILE A 11 -1.34 -10.73 -3.31
CA ILE A 11 -1.76 -9.75 -2.30
C ILE A 11 -1.10 -10.08 -0.95
N ASN A 12 -0.64 -9.07 -0.21
CA ASN A 12 -0.17 -9.24 1.16
C ASN A 12 -1.35 -9.18 2.14
N GLN A 13 -1.88 -10.34 2.50
CA GLN A 13 -3.03 -10.44 3.41
C GLN A 13 -2.69 -9.95 4.84
N GLU A 14 -1.47 -10.18 5.33
CA GLU A 14 -1.05 -9.72 6.67
C GLU A 14 -1.06 -8.18 6.77
N GLY A 15 -0.65 -7.50 5.70
CA GLY A 15 -0.73 -6.04 5.61
C GLY A 15 -2.18 -5.53 5.62
N ILE A 16 -3.08 -6.22 4.92
CA ILE A 16 -4.53 -5.92 4.94
C ILE A 16 -5.08 -6.10 6.35
N ASP A 17 -4.78 -7.22 7.00
CA ASP A 17 -5.28 -7.51 8.34
C ASP A 17 -4.77 -6.49 9.36
N TYR A 18 -3.52 -6.04 9.23
CA TYR A 18 -2.96 -4.96 10.06
C TYR A 18 -3.76 -3.66 9.92
N TYR A 19 -4.00 -3.18 8.69
CA TYR A 19 -4.73 -1.93 8.47
C TYR A 19 -6.21 -2.07 8.87
N ASN A 20 -6.83 -3.22 8.64
CA ASN A 20 -8.19 -3.50 9.12
C ASN A 20 -8.27 -3.39 10.65
N ASN A 21 -7.34 -4.01 11.38
CA ASN A 21 -7.30 -3.92 12.84
C ASN A 21 -7.13 -2.47 13.31
N LEU A 22 -6.18 -1.73 12.72
CA LEU A 22 -5.97 -0.32 13.05
C LEU A 22 -7.22 0.53 12.80
N ILE A 23 -7.83 0.42 11.63
CA ILE A 23 -9.02 1.18 11.25
C ILE A 23 -10.21 0.82 12.16
N ASN A 24 -10.42 -0.47 12.41
CA ASN A 24 -11.50 -0.94 13.27
C ASN A 24 -11.36 -0.40 14.70
N GLU A 25 -10.15 -0.41 15.27
CA GLU A 25 -9.89 0.15 16.60
C GLU A 25 -10.15 1.66 16.64
N LEU A 26 -9.72 2.42 15.63
CA LEU A 26 -10.01 3.86 15.55
C LEU A 26 -11.51 4.14 15.53
N VAL A 27 -12.25 3.41 14.67
CA VAL A 27 -13.71 3.55 14.54
C VAL A 27 -14.42 3.13 15.83
N ALA A 28 -13.98 2.04 16.49
CA ALA A 28 -14.54 1.59 17.76
C ALA A 28 -14.38 2.63 18.88
N ASN A 29 -13.36 3.48 18.81
CA ASN A 29 -13.11 4.59 19.73
C ASN A 29 -13.75 5.92 19.26
N GLY A 30 -14.61 5.91 18.24
CA GLY A 30 -15.30 7.10 17.74
C GLY A 30 -14.41 8.08 16.98
N LEU A 31 -13.22 7.65 16.53
CA LEU A 31 -12.30 8.46 15.74
C LEU A 31 -12.57 8.26 14.25
N GLN A 32 -12.63 9.36 13.50
CA GLN A 32 -12.75 9.33 12.04
C GLN A 32 -11.34 9.27 11.41
N PRO A 33 -10.92 8.15 10.79
CA PRO A 33 -9.65 8.10 10.07
C PRO A 33 -9.71 8.90 8.76
N PHE A 34 -8.62 9.59 8.46
CA PHE A 34 -8.36 10.23 7.17
C PHE A 34 -7.11 9.59 6.56
N VAL A 35 -7.30 8.82 5.49
CA VAL A 35 -6.23 8.00 4.90
C VAL A 35 -5.65 8.69 3.69
N THR A 36 -4.33 8.77 3.62
CA THR A 36 -3.59 9.15 2.42
C THR A 36 -3.10 7.87 1.75
N LEU A 37 -3.51 7.61 0.51
CA LEU A 37 -3.18 6.35 -0.20
C LEU A 37 -1.70 6.26 -0.60
N PHE A 38 -1.02 7.38 -0.73
CA PHE A 38 0.38 7.43 -1.13
C PHE A 38 1.10 8.58 -0.43
N HIS A 39 2.23 8.30 0.22
CA HIS A 39 3.01 9.29 0.96
C HIS A 39 4.48 9.31 0.53
N TRP A 40 4.71 9.26 -0.79
CA TRP A 40 6.05 9.35 -1.41
C TRP A 40 6.96 8.14 -1.18
N ASP A 41 6.38 7.02 -0.75
CA ASP A 41 7.00 5.73 -0.46
C ASP A 41 6.75 4.71 -1.58
N LEU A 42 7.21 5.02 -2.79
CA LEU A 42 7.10 4.11 -3.93
C LEU A 42 7.87 2.79 -3.65
N PRO A 43 7.31 1.61 -3.94
CA PRO A 43 8.06 0.36 -3.84
C PRO A 43 9.32 0.39 -4.72
N GLN A 44 10.48 0.13 -4.11
CA GLN A 44 11.78 0.23 -4.80
C GLN A 44 11.87 -0.62 -6.07
N SER A 45 11.23 -1.79 -6.07
CA SER A 45 11.12 -2.67 -7.24
C SER A 45 10.45 -2.02 -8.46
N LEU A 46 9.50 -1.11 -8.24
CA LEU A 46 8.85 -0.36 -9.32
C LEU A 46 9.74 0.77 -9.86
N GLU A 47 10.55 1.39 -9.00
CA GLU A 47 11.62 2.29 -9.43
C GLU A 47 12.66 1.54 -10.27
N ASP A 48 13.15 0.41 -9.78
CA ASP A 48 14.22 -0.37 -10.42
C ASP A 48 13.78 -0.95 -11.77
N GLU A 49 12.53 -1.40 -11.90
CA GLU A 49 12.05 -2.04 -13.14
C GLU A 49 11.48 -1.05 -14.15
N TYR A 50 10.81 -0.01 -13.69
CA TYR A 50 10.05 0.89 -14.55
C TYR A 50 10.57 2.33 -14.56
N GLY A 51 11.50 2.72 -13.70
CA GLY A 51 11.92 4.13 -13.54
C GLY A 51 10.86 4.98 -12.84
N GLY A 52 10.04 4.35 -12.00
CA GLY A 52 9.04 5.02 -11.18
C GLY A 52 7.99 5.78 -11.97
N PHE A 53 7.58 6.93 -11.45
CA PHE A 53 6.49 7.75 -12.03
C PHE A 53 6.81 8.35 -13.41
N LEU A 54 8.04 8.19 -13.93
CA LEU A 54 8.35 8.55 -15.31
C LEU A 54 7.78 7.54 -16.32
N SER A 55 7.41 6.35 -15.86
CA SER A 55 6.85 5.31 -16.71
C SER A 55 5.31 5.30 -16.70
N PRO A 56 4.68 5.16 -17.89
CA PRO A 56 3.23 5.00 -17.99
C PRO A 56 2.72 3.66 -17.46
N LEU A 57 3.62 2.76 -17.02
CA LEU A 57 3.23 1.48 -16.41
C LEU A 57 2.88 1.62 -14.91
N ILE A 58 3.12 2.80 -14.31
CA ILE A 58 2.83 3.08 -12.89
C ILE A 58 1.51 3.83 -12.70
N VAL A 59 1.03 4.57 -13.71
CA VAL A 59 -0.12 5.49 -13.64
C VAL A 59 -1.35 4.98 -14.41
#